data_AF-A0A838FVJ0-F1
#
_entry.id   AF-A0A838FVJ0-F1
#
_cell.length_a   1.000
_cell.length_b   1.000
_cell.length_c   1.000
_cell.angle_alpha   90.00
_cell.angle_beta   90.00
_cell.angle_gamma   90.00
#
_symmetry.space_group_name_H-M   'P 1'
#
loop_
_entity.id
_entity.type
_entity.pdbx_description
1 polymer ?
#
loop_
_entity_poly.entity_id
_entity_poly.type
_entity_poly.pdbx_seq_one_letter_code
_entity_poly.pdbx_strand_id
1 'polypeptide(L)'
;MPGDPGQCNMYNNVSYRRFNVTGTTSSFSFSPNGLTVRLQPAITGWTGASIKRIEPAPGVDGQGFVGYKVTGPVNGVYHYEYAINNENLDRAIREFSVPLACGVEVTNVGFHAPLNHPGSSNDGTVSSAGYSNTPWAATQANNALTWSTDTFQQNPNANAIRWGTLYNFRFDSTQPPVEQQAVIGFYKTGEPITISVQVPSSPCAPLALTSAVSRKTHGSAGTYDVELPLSGAPGIESRNGPTLGNHTIVVTFTNDVVSGAASVVNGTGSVSGSPLFSGNTMTVQLTGVPNVQQVSVRLQGVTDSFSQSMPDTNIVMKALWGDTNGNSAVTAADVAQVKASSGQTVNASNFRNDITADGSINASDVGAVKSMGGASLP
;
A
#
# COMPACT_ATOMS: atom_id res chain seq x y z
N MET A 1 -26.39 12.94 -36.91
CA MET A 1 -26.13 13.13 -35.48
C MET A 1 -25.81 11.76 -34.90
N PRO A 2 -24.65 11.55 -34.29
CA PRO A 2 -24.39 10.31 -33.54
C PRO A 2 -25.36 10.23 -32.35
N GLY A 3 -25.89 9.03 -32.08
CA GLY A 3 -26.98 8.84 -31.12
C GLY A 3 -26.58 9.15 -29.68
N ASP A 4 -27.39 9.99 -29.05
CA ASP A 4 -27.46 10.22 -27.60
C ASP A 4 -27.64 8.87 -26.86
N PRO A 5 -27.10 8.69 -25.63
CA PRO A 5 -27.31 7.53 -24.77
C PRO A 5 -28.77 7.01 -24.67
N GLY A 6 -29.78 7.82 -24.98
CA GLY A 6 -31.19 7.40 -25.05
C GLY A 6 -31.71 6.82 -26.37
N GLN A 7 -30.89 6.66 -27.42
CA GLN A 7 -31.36 6.23 -28.76
C GLN A 7 -31.06 4.76 -29.08
N CYS A 8 -31.85 4.16 -30.00
CA CYS A 8 -31.74 2.75 -30.42
C CYS A 8 -30.39 2.34 -31.02
N ASN A 9 -29.50 3.30 -31.33
CA ASN A 9 -28.19 3.11 -31.96
C ASN A 9 -27.01 3.43 -31.03
N MET A 10 -27.22 3.48 -29.71
CA MET A 10 -26.16 3.89 -28.75
C MET A 10 -24.89 3.02 -28.79
N TYR A 11 -24.98 1.78 -29.29
CA TYR A 11 -23.86 0.82 -29.29
C TYR A 11 -23.25 0.57 -30.67
N ASN A 12 -23.73 1.26 -31.71
CA ASN A 12 -23.28 1.07 -33.07
C ASN A 12 -23.15 2.41 -33.84
N ASN A 13 -22.93 3.50 -33.12
CA ASN A 13 -22.85 4.85 -33.68
C ASN A 13 -21.44 5.23 -34.19
N VAL A 14 -20.45 4.34 -34.10
CA VAL A 14 -19.07 4.55 -34.54
C VAL A 14 -18.65 3.60 -35.66
N SER A 15 -17.62 3.96 -36.41
CA SER A 15 -17.02 3.14 -37.48
C SER A 15 -15.55 3.48 -37.59
N TYR A 16 -14.72 2.55 -38.04
CA TYR A 16 -13.29 2.82 -38.21
C TYR A 16 -12.81 2.48 -39.62
N ARG A 17 -11.71 3.12 -40.02
CA ARG A 17 -10.99 2.81 -41.25
C ARG A 17 -9.51 2.96 -40.99
N ARG A 18 -8.72 1.99 -41.44
CA ARG A 18 -7.27 2.05 -41.33
C ARG A 18 -6.69 3.01 -42.37
N PHE A 19 -5.71 3.79 -41.96
CA PHE A 19 -4.91 4.66 -42.83
C PHE A 19 -3.44 4.32 -42.63
N ASN A 20 -2.66 4.35 -43.72
CA ASN A 20 -1.20 4.43 -43.63
C ASN A 20 -0.82 5.89 -43.44
N VAL A 21 0.05 6.15 -42.48
CA VAL A 21 0.52 7.49 -42.14
C VAL A 21 1.98 7.62 -42.54
N THR A 22 2.33 8.69 -43.25
CA THR A 22 3.71 9.05 -43.59
C THR A 22 4.02 10.47 -43.14
N GLY A 23 5.26 10.70 -42.69
CA GLY A 23 5.73 11.98 -42.12
C GLY A 23 6.24 11.79 -40.69
N THR A 24 7.20 12.61 -40.27
CA THR A 24 7.84 12.52 -38.94
C THR A 24 7.49 13.69 -38.03
N THR A 25 7.30 14.90 -38.58
CA THR A 25 6.96 16.12 -37.84
C THR A 25 6.27 17.11 -38.78
N SER A 26 4.93 17.08 -38.83
CA SER A 26 4.02 17.95 -39.61
C SER A 26 4.51 18.49 -40.98
N SER A 27 3.85 18.19 -42.10
CA SER A 27 2.52 17.58 -42.22
C SER A 27 2.57 16.05 -42.20
N PHE A 28 1.45 15.45 -41.75
CA PHE A 28 1.20 14.03 -41.91
C PHE A 28 0.38 13.80 -43.19
N SER A 29 0.75 12.79 -43.97
CA SER A 29 -0.05 12.32 -45.10
C SER A 29 -0.73 11.01 -44.75
N PHE A 30 -2.03 10.93 -45.04
CA PHE A 30 -2.87 9.78 -44.74
C PHE A 30 -3.36 9.16 -46.04
N SER A 31 -3.08 7.87 -46.24
CA SER A 31 -3.63 7.10 -47.37
C SER A 31 -4.55 5.99 -46.86
N PRO A 32 -5.81 5.89 -47.33
CA PRO A 32 -6.72 4.84 -46.88
C PRO A 32 -6.14 3.45 -47.15
N ASN A 33 -6.20 2.56 -46.16
CA ASN A 33 -5.75 1.18 -46.27
C ASN A 33 -6.90 0.26 -45.87
N GLY A 34 -7.68 -0.19 -46.87
CA GLY A 34 -8.87 -1.01 -46.65
C GLY A 34 -10.19 -0.22 -46.62
N LEU A 35 -11.28 -0.95 -46.41
CA LEU A 35 -12.64 -0.41 -46.35
C LEU A 35 -12.99 0.08 -44.94
N THR A 36 -13.98 0.96 -44.84
CA THR A 36 -14.55 1.35 -43.55
C THR A 36 -15.28 0.15 -42.93
N VAL A 37 -14.87 -0.23 -41.73
CA VAL A 37 -15.58 -1.21 -40.90
C VAL A 37 -16.65 -0.46 -40.13
N ARG A 38 -17.89 -0.68 -40.55
CA ARG A 38 -19.05 0.02 -40.01
C ARG A 38 -19.44 -0.53 -38.65
N LEU A 39 -20.03 0.32 -37.80
CA LEU A 39 -20.64 -0.06 -36.53
C LEU A 39 -19.68 -0.65 -35.49
N GLN A 40 -18.37 -0.38 -35.61
CA GLN A 40 -17.34 -0.84 -34.69
C GLN A 40 -16.38 0.28 -34.30
N PRO A 41 -15.98 0.38 -33.02
CA PRO A 41 -15.00 1.36 -32.56
C PRO A 41 -13.59 1.02 -33.04
N ALA A 42 -12.76 2.03 -33.24
CA ALA A 42 -11.39 1.87 -33.77
C ALA A 42 -10.50 0.95 -32.93
N ILE A 43 -10.76 0.84 -31.62
CA ILE A 43 -10.02 -0.06 -30.72
C ILE A 43 -10.13 -1.53 -31.14
N THR A 44 -11.21 -1.94 -31.82
CA THR A 44 -11.39 -3.30 -32.37
C THR A 44 -10.42 -3.64 -33.50
N GLY A 45 -9.79 -2.63 -34.11
CA GLY A 45 -8.73 -2.82 -35.10
C GLY A 45 -7.38 -3.23 -34.50
N TRP A 46 -7.21 -3.22 -33.18
CA TRP A 46 -5.95 -3.55 -32.52
C TRP A 46 -5.70 -5.07 -32.50
N THR A 47 -4.96 -5.54 -33.50
CA THR A 47 -4.72 -6.98 -33.70
C THR A 47 -3.92 -7.60 -32.55
N GLY A 48 -4.47 -8.69 -31.99
CA GLY A 48 -3.87 -9.45 -30.89
C GLY A 48 -4.06 -8.83 -29.51
N ALA A 49 -4.88 -7.77 -29.40
CA ALA A 49 -5.31 -7.24 -28.12
C ALA A 49 -6.62 -7.91 -27.68
N SER A 50 -6.76 -8.10 -26.37
CA SER A 50 -8.04 -8.42 -25.74
C SER A 50 -8.80 -7.14 -25.48
N ILE A 51 -10.11 -7.14 -25.73
CA ILE A 51 -10.96 -5.95 -25.57
C ILE A 51 -12.09 -6.28 -24.61
N LYS A 52 -12.28 -5.42 -23.61
CA LYS A 52 -13.33 -5.52 -22.61
C LYS A 52 -14.16 -4.23 -22.61
N ARG A 53 -15.47 -4.38 -22.45
CA ARG A 53 -16.42 -3.26 -22.41
C ARG A 53 -16.40 -2.59 -21.04
N ILE A 54 -16.44 -1.26 -21.04
CA ILE A 54 -16.65 -0.39 -19.88
C ILE A 54 -18.09 0.11 -19.97
N GLU A 55 -18.94 -0.28 -19.04
CA GLU A 55 -20.35 0.11 -19.04
C GLU A 55 -20.87 0.23 -17.59
N PRO A 56 -20.64 1.37 -16.93
CA PRO A 56 -20.95 1.55 -15.50
C PRO A 56 -22.44 1.70 -15.21
N ALA A 57 -23.23 2.11 -16.20
CA ALA A 57 -24.69 2.16 -16.11
C ALA A 57 -25.29 1.64 -17.42
N PRO A 58 -25.50 0.32 -17.52
CA PRO A 58 -25.96 -0.32 -18.75
C PRO A 58 -27.22 0.31 -19.33
N GLY A 59 -27.16 0.67 -20.62
CA GLY A 59 -28.26 1.28 -21.36
C GLY A 59 -28.62 2.72 -20.96
N VAL A 60 -27.85 3.36 -20.08
CA VAL A 60 -28.14 4.71 -19.58
C VAL A 60 -27.05 5.72 -19.95
N ASP A 61 -25.78 5.38 -19.71
CA ASP A 61 -24.67 6.35 -19.79
C ASP A 61 -23.84 6.22 -21.06
N GLY A 62 -23.99 5.12 -21.79
CA GLY A 62 -23.15 4.74 -22.92
C GLY A 62 -22.11 3.69 -22.55
N GLN A 63 -21.11 3.53 -23.42
CA GLN A 63 -20.05 2.54 -23.30
C GLN A 63 -18.66 3.13 -23.60
N GLY A 64 -17.65 2.44 -23.07
CA GLY A 64 -16.27 2.57 -23.48
C GLY A 64 -15.64 1.18 -23.58
N PHE A 65 -14.34 1.15 -23.82
CA PHE A 65 -13.59 -0.08 -23.97
C PHE A 65 -12.19 0.08 -23.38
N VAL A 66 -11.70 -0.98 -22.74
CA VAL A 66 -10.28 -1.17 -22.49
C VAL A 66 -9.78 -2.27 -23.41
N GLY A 67 -8.76 -1.95 -24.21
CA GLY A 67 -7.95 -2.90 -24.93
C GLY A 67 -6.66 -3.13 -24.16
N TYR A 68 -6.15 -4.35 -24.12
CA TYR A 68 -4.84 -4.64 -23.54
C TYR A 68 -4.10 -5.70 -24.34
N LYS A 69 -2.78 -5.61 -24.32
CA LYS A 69 -1.88 -6.56 -24.97
C LYS A 69 -0.58 -6.66 -24.17
N VAL A 70 -0.16 -7.89 -23.91
CA VAL A 70 1.15 -8.18 -23.31
C VAL A 70 2.03 -8.83 -24.36
N THR A 71 3.27 -8.37 -24.49
CA THR A 71 4.26 -8.96 -25.41
C THR A 71 5.54 -9.32 -24.67
N GLY A 72 6.33 -10.24 -25.25
CA GLY A 72 7.51 -10.81 -24.62
C GLY A 72 7.26 -12.16 -23.93
N PRO A 73 8.17 -12.61 -23.05
CA PRO A 73 9.30 -11.83 -22.55
C PRO A 73 10.42 -11.70 -23.60
N VAL A 74 11.03 -10.53 -23.70
CA VAL A 74 12.30 -10.30 -24.43
C VAL A 74 13.35 -9.96 -23.39
N ASN A 75 14.43 -10.75 -23.30
CA ASN A 75 15.43 -10.63 -22.23
C ASN A 75 14.83 -10.63 -20.81
N GLY A 76 13.79 -11.43 -20.58
CA GLY A 76 13.11 -11.55 -19.29
C GLY A 76 12.14 -10.41 -18.95
N VAL A 77 11.86 -9.51 -19.89
CA VAL A 77 10.96 -8.36 -19.68
C VAL A 77 9.72 -8.50 -20.54
N TYR A 78 8.55 -8.38 -19.91
CA TYR A 78 7.24 -8.28 -20.54
C TYR A 78 6.87 -6.81 -20.74
N HIS A 79 6.33 -6.49 -21.91
CA HIS A 79 5.77 -5.18 -22.22
C HIS A 79 4.25 -5.22 -22.09
N TYR A 80 3.70 -4.40 -21.20
CA TYR A 80 2.26 -4.26 -20.98
C TYR A 80 1.78 -2.97 -21.65
N GLU A 81 0.80 -3.09 -22.53
CA GLU A 81 0.18 -1.95 -23.19
C GLU A 81 -1.33 -2.00 -23.06
N TYR A 82 -1.93 -0.86 -22.73
CA TYR A 82 -3.37 -0.67 -22.56
C TYR A 82 -3.83 0.52 -23.39
N ALA A 83 -5.06 0.43 -23.89
CA ALA A 83 -5.74 1.50 -24.58
C ALA A 83 -7.14 1.64 -23.99
N ILE A 84 -7.52 2.84 -23.56
CA ILE A 84 -8.88 3.12 -23.07
C ILE A 84 -9.56 4.05 -24.04
N ASN A 85 -10.65 3.59 -24.64
CA ASN A 85 -11.50 4.34 -25.54
C ASN A 85 -12.82 4.67 -24.87
N ASN A 86 -13.20 5.94 -24.87
CA ASN A 86 -14.55 6.34 -24.52
C ASN A 86 -15.37 6.44 -25.81
N GLU A 87 -16.32 5.52 -26.03
CA GLU A 87 -17.17 5.56 -27.22
C GLU A 87 -18.30 6.58 -27.07
N ASN A 88 -18.95 6.68 -25.90
CA ASN A 88 -20.06 7.62 -25.61
C ASN A 88 -20.45 7.73 -24.13
N LEU A 89 -19.56 7.40 -23.19
CA LEU A 89 -19.76 7.67 -21.77
C LEU A 89 -19.84 9.18 -21.51
N ASP A 90 -21.02 9.67 -21.09
CA ASP A 90 -21.17 11.06 -20.65
C ASP A 90 -20.30 11.36 -19.44
N ARG A 91 -20.20 10.42 -18.50
CA ARG A 91 -19.41 10.63 -17.27
C ARG A 91 -17.90 10.74 -17.49
N ALA A 92 -17.39 10.34 -18.67
CA ALA A 92 -15.97 10.34 -19.03
C ALA A 92 -15.06 9.59 -18.03
N ILE A 93 -13.78 9.39 -18.37
CA ILE A 93 -12.82 8.63 -17.54
C ILE A 93 -11.65 9.53 -17.15
N ARG A 94 -11.25 9.51 -15.88
CA ARG A 94 -10.12 10.32 -15.36
C ARG A 94 -8.99 9.51 -14.75
N GLU A 95 -9.20 8.20 -14.57
CA GLU A 95 -8.28 7.36 -13.82
C GLU A 95 -8.27 5.95 -14.39
N PHE A 96 -7.07 5.40 -14.49
CA PHE A 96 -6.81 4.00 -14.78
C PHE A 96 -5.77 3.47 -13.80
N SER A 97 -6.09 2.41 -13.08
CA SER A 97 -5.19 1.80 -12.10
C SER A 97 -5.07 0.31 -12.36
N VAL A 98 -3.85 -0.19 -12.48
CA VAL A 98 -3.56 -1.62 -12.58
C VAL A 98 -3.02 -2.13 -11.25
N PRO A 99 -3.55 -3.22 -10.68
CA PRO A 99 -2.98 -3.80 -9.48
C PRO A 99 -1.58 -4.34 -9.77
N LEU A 100 -0.68 -4.16 -8.80
CA LEU A 100 0.64 -4.75 -8.77
C LEU A 100 0.70 -5.76 -7.63
N ALA A 101 1.29 -6.92 -7.89
CA ALA A 101 1.62 -7.86 -6.84
C ALA A 101 2.88 -7.43 -6.07
N CYS A 102 3.14 -8.10 -4.95
CA CYS A 102 4.34 -7.92 -4.14
C CYS A 102 5.64 -8.05 -4.94
N GLY A 103 6.56 -7.11 -4.70
CA GLY A 103 7.86 -7.09 -5.37
C GLY A 103 7.80 -6.83 -6.87
N VAL A 104 6.63 -6.44 -7.41
CA VAL A 104 6.54 -5.98 -8.80
C VAL A 104 7.14 -4.59 -8.89
N GLU A 105 8.28 -4.51 -9.54
CA GLU A 105 8.86 -3.27 -10.04
C GLU A 105 8.40 -3.05 -11.49
N VAL A 106 8.11 -1.80 -11.84
CA VAL A 106 7.72 -1.38 -13.19
C VAL A 106 8.73 -0.37 -13.73
N THR A 107 8.99 -0.46 -15.03
CA THR A 107 9.90 0.46 -15.73
C THR A 107 9.25 0.95 -17.02
N ASN A 108 9.87 1.91 -17.71
CA ASN A 108 9.37 2.44 -18.99
C ASN A 108 7.89 2.86 -18.96
N VAL A 109 7.47 3.43 -17.82
CA VAL A 109 6.10 3.88 -17.59
C VAL A 109 5.79 5.00 -18.58
N GLY A 110 4.74 4.83 -19.36
CA GLY A 110 4.38 5.75 -20.43
C GLY A 110 2.88 6.02 -20.50
N PHE A 111 2.58 7.22 -20.98
CA PHE A 111 1.23 7.71 -21.24
C PHE A 111 1.22 8.41 -22.59
N HIS A 112 0.18 8.21 -23.38
CA HIS A 112 -0.07 8.99 -24.58
C HIS A 112 -1.56 9.30 -24.76
N ALA A 113 -1.85 10.57 -25.04
CA ALA A 113 -3.16 11.04 -25.45
C ALA A 113 -3.05 11.92 -26.72
N PRO A 114 -4.11 11.99 -27.55
CA PRO A 114 -4.23 13.01 -28.58
C PRO A 114 -4.24 14.40 -27.96
N LEU A 115 -3.67 15.39 -28.68
CA LEU A 115 -3.70 16.78 -28.24
C LEU A 115 -5.09 17.39 -28.47
N ASN A 116 -5.62 18.00 -27.42
CA ASN A 116 -6.76 18.89 -27.48
C ASN A 116 -6.37 20.19 -28.19
N HIS A 117 -7.31 20.72 -28.98
CA HIS A 117 -7.14 22.01 -29.65
C HIS A 117 -7.07 23.16 -28.63
N PRO A 118 -6.40 24.27 -28.97
CA PRO A 118 -6.43 25.46 -28.14
C PRO A 118 -7.87 26.00 -28.03
N GLY A 119 -8.14 26.69 -26.92
CA GLY A 119 -9.44 27.30 -26.67
C GLY A 119 -9.89 28.24 -27.80
N SER A 120 -11.18 28.20 -28.09
CA SER A 120 -11.80 29.09 -29.07
C SER A 120 -13.19 29.52 -28.60
N SER A 121 -13.68 30.64 -29.12
CA SER A 121 -14.96 31.21 -28.68
C SER A 121 -16.10 30.20 -28.81
N ASN A 122 -16.80 29.97 -27.69
CA ASN A 122 -17.94 29.05 -27.61
C ASN A 122 -17.58 27.58 -27.91
N ASP A 123 -16.36 27.14 -27.59
CA ASP A 123 -15.91 25.75 -27.77
C ASP A 123 -16.53 24.73 -26.79
N GLY A 124 -17.39 25.18 -25.87
CA GLY A 124 -18.05 24.34 -24.88
C GLY A 124 -17.22 24.03 -23.62
N THR A 125 -15.99 24.54 -23.53
CA THR A 125 -15.18 24.47 -22.31
C THR A 125 -15.50 25.63 -21.37
N VAL A 126 -15.17 25.47 -20.08
CA VAL A 126 -15.33 26.56 -19.11
C VAL A 126 -14.48 27.74 -19.56
N SER A 127 -15.13 28.89 -19.71
CA SER A 127 -14.53 30.15 -20.18
C SER A 127 -13.90 30.09 -21.57
N SER A 128 -14.28 29.14 -22.44
CA SER A 128 -13.70 28.98 -23.78
C SER A 128 -12.17 28.81 -23.78
N ALA A 129 -11.65 28.15 -22.75
CA ALA A 129 -10.21 28.00 -22.51
C ALA A 129 -9.58 26.79 -23.25
N GLY A 130 -10.41 25.92 -23.85
CA GLY A 130 -9.99 24.63 -24.37
C GLY A 130 -9.75 23.61 -23.25
N TYR A 131 -9.63 22.35 -23.64
CA TYR A 131 -9.30 21.27 -22.70
C TYR A 131 -7.79 21.23 -22.46
N SER A 132 -7.41 20.91 -21.22
CA SER A 132 -6.02 20.73 -20.82
C SER A 132 -5.35 19.61 -21.63
N ASN A 133 -4.07 19.82 -21.95
CA ASN A 133 -3.18 18.83 -22.54
C ASN A 133 -2.18 18.26 -21.52
N THR A 134 -2.35 18.57 -20.23
CA THR A 134 -1.48 18.03 -19.17
C THR A 134 -1.52 16.50 -19.21
N PRO A 135 -0.36 15.82 -19.34
CA PRO A 135 -0.29 14.36 -19.30
C PRO A 135 -0.81 13.81 -17.98
N TRP A 136 -1.39 12.60 -18.00
CA TRP A 136 -1.76 11.94 -16.75
C TRP A 136 -0.49 11.54 -16.00
N ALA A 137 -0.39 11.97 -14.75
CA ALA A 137 0.73 11.59 -13.89
C ALA A 137 0.59 10.10 -13.53
N ALA A 138 1.70 9.37 -13.59
CA ALA A 138 1.78 8.00 -13.13
C ALA A 138 2.29 7.97 -11.69
N THR A 139 1.55 7.32 -10.80
CA THR A 139 1.91 7.12 -9.40
C THR A 139 1.94 5.63 -9.11
N GLN A 140 3.11 5.13 -8.71
CA GLN A 140 3.27 3.75 -8.25
C GLN A 140 3.17 3.70 -6.73
N ALA A 141 2.24 2.90 -6.24
CA ALA A 141 2.17 2.43 -4.86
C ALA A 141 2.60 0.96 -4.80
N ASN A 142 2.76 0.41 -3.59
CA ASN A 142 3.16 -0.99 -3.41
C ASN A 142 2.24 -1.99 -4.13
N ASN A 143 0.95 -1.67 -4.24
CA ASN A 143 -0.09 -2.57 -4.73
C ASN A 143 -0.75 -2.12 -6.05
N ALA A 144 -0.34 -0.99 -6.63
CA ALA A 144 -0.95 -0.47 -7.85
C ALA A 144 -0.06 0.52 -8.60
N LEU A 145 -0.21 0.57 -9.93
CA LEU A 145 0.25 1.65 -10.77
C LEU A 145 -0.95 2.40 -11.33
N THR A 146 -1.06 3.68 -10.99
CA THR A 146 -2.23 4.52 -11.32
C THR A 146 -1.81 5.68 -12.20
N TRP A 147 -2.57 5.91 -13.28
CA TRP A 147 -2.55 7.16 -14.04
C TRP A 147 -3.84 7.92 -13.77
N SER A 148 -3.72 9.21 -13.50
CA SER A 148 -4.89 10.07 -13.32
C SER A 148 -4.67 11.50 -13.78
N THR A 149 -5.76 12.17 -14.11
CA THR A 149 -5.85 13.64 -14.23
C THR A 149 -6.64 14.24 -13.05
N ASP A 150 -6.64 15.57 -12.96
CA ASP A 150 -7.47 16.33 -12.02
C ASP A 150 -8.94 15.87 -12.00
N THR A 151 -9.58 16.00 -10.84
CA THR A 151 -11.03 15.79 -10.71
C THR A 151 -11.81 16.91 -11.39
N PHE A 152 -13.08 16.64 -11.73
CA PHE A 152 -13.97 17.65 -12.31
C PHE A 152 -14.12 18.90 -11.43
N GLN A 153 -14.10 18.74 -10.10
CA GLN A 153 -14.19 19.86 -9.16
C GLN A 153 -12.93 20.75 -9.19
N GLN A 154 -11.75 20.14 -9.33
CA GLN A 154 -10.48 20.88 -9.38
C GLN A 154 -10.31 21.61 -10.72
N ASN A 155 -10.66 20.96 -11.81
CA ASN A 155 -10.44 21.49 -13.15
C ASN A 155 -11.49 20.91 -14.10
N PRO A 156 -12.62 21.60 -14.36
CA PRO A 156 -13.65 21.14 -15.29
C PRO A 156 -13.16 20.91 -16.73
N ASN A 157 -12.03 21.54 -17.09
CA ASN A 157 -11.38 21.41 -18.39
C ASN A 157 -10.22 20.39 -18.39
N ALA A 158 -10.10 19.54 -17.36
CA ALA A 158 -9.01 18.56 -17.24
C ALA A 158 -8.94 17.59 -18.42
N ASN A 159 -7.79 16.93 -18.59
CA ASN A 159 -7.50 16.03 -19.70
C ASN A 159 -8.18 14.65 -19.55
N ALA A 160 -9.47 14.59 -19.20
CA ALA A 160 -10.22 13.33 -19.10
C ALA A 160 -10.51 12.70 -20.48
N ILE A 161 -10.61 11.37 -20.53
CA ILE A 161 -11.00 10.59 -21.72
C ILE A 161 -12.47 10.86 -22.02
N ARG A 162 -12.70 11.83 -22.90
CA ARG A 162 -14.03 12.26 -23.34
C ARG A 162 -14.48 11.49 -24.56
N TRP A 163 -15.75 11.71 -24.89
CA TRP A 163 -16.41 11.10 -26.02
C TRP A 163 -15.53 11.06 -27.29
N GLY A 164 -15.37 9.87 -27.87
CA GLY A 164 -14.63 9.66 -29.11
C GLY A 164 -13.11 9.64 -28.99
N THR A 165 -12.54 9.76 -27.79
CA THR A 165 -11.08 9.77 -27.58
C THR A 165 -10.55 8.41 -27.10
N LEU A 166 -9.27 8.14 -27.37
CA LEU A 166 -8.57 6.92 -26.96
C LEU A 166 -7.18 7.29 -26.43
N TYR A 167 -6.87 6.86 -25.21
CA TYR A 167 -5.58 7.11 -24.54
C TYR A 167 -4.83 5.80 -24.34
N ASN A 168 -3.50 5.84 -24.36
CA ASN A 168 -2.62 4.69 -24.19
C ASN A 168 -1.81 4.79 -22.90
N PHE A 169 -1.63 3.64 -22.25
CA PHE A 169 -0.85 3.47 -21.03
C PHE A 169 0.07 2.27 -21.22
N ARG A 170 1.31 2.37 -20.74
CA ARG A 170 2.27 1.28 -20.88
C ARG A 170 3.27 1.24 -19.74
N PHE A 171 3.85 0.07 -19.54
CA PHE A 171 5.03 -0.14 -18.71
C PHE A 171 5.65 -1.50 -19.02
N ASP A 172 6.86 -1.71 -18.51
CA ASP A 172 7.60 -2.95 -18.59
C ASP A 172 7.73 -3.57 -17.20
N SER A 173 7.64 -4.90 -17.12
CA SER A 173 7.88 -5.65 -15.87
C SER A 173 8.55 -6.98 -16.14
N THR A 174 9.32 -7.48 -15.17
CA THR A 174 9.90 -8.82 -15.20
C THR A 174 8.89 -9.90 -14.82
N GLN A 175 7.74 -9.52 -14.26
CA GLN A 175 6.72 -10.46 -13.82
C GLN A 175 5.78 -10.87 -14.95
N PRO A 176 5.38 -12.15 -15.02
CA PRO A 176 4.50 -12.67 -16.06
C PRO A 176 3.07 -12.13 -15.92
N PRO A 177 2.29 -12.13 -17.03
CA PRO A 177 0.92 -11.62 -17.02
C PRO A 177 -0.04 -12.61 -16.35
N VAL A 178 -0.89 -12.08 -15.47
CA VAL A 178 -2.02 -12.78 -14.86
C VAL A 178 -3.26 -11.91 -14.98
N GLU A 179 -4.43 -12.51 -15.21
CA GLU A 179 -5.68 -11.74 -15.21
C GLU A 179 -6.02 -11.27 -13.79
N GLN A 180 -6.15 -9.96 -13.60
CA GLN A 180 -6.64 -9.33 -12.37
C GLN A 180 -7.56 -8.15 -12.70
N GLN A 181 -8.17 -7.58 -11.66
CA GLN A 181 -9.11 -6.47 -11.79
C GLN A 181 -8.37 -5.12 -11.76
N ALA A 182 -8.31 -4.43 -12.90
CA ALA A 182 -7.91 -3.03 -12.95
C ALA A 182 -9.10 -2.12 -12.61
N VAL A 183 -8.83 -0.91 -12.15
CA VAL A 183 -9.85 0.09 -11.78
C VAL A 183 -9.96 1.15 -12.86
N ILE A 184 -11.21 1.52 -13.19
CA ILE A 184 -11.56 2.64 -14.06
C ILE A 184 -12.31 3.67 -13.21
N GLY A 185 -11.70 4.84 -13.00
CA GLY A 185 -12.33 5.94 -12.27
C GLY A 185 -12.92 6.99 -13.20
N PHE A 186 -14.14 7.43 -12.89
CA PHE A 186 -14.89 8.36 -13.72
C PHE A 186 -14.63 9.82 -13.38
N TYR A 187 -14.76 10.67 -14.41
CA TYR A 187 -14.44 12.09 -14.31
C TYR A 187 -15.58 12.90 -13.68
N LYS A 188 -16.83 12.64 -14.10
CA LYS A 188 -18.05 13.20 -13.51
C LYS A 188 -18.57 12.26 -12.41
N THR A 189 -19.89 12.08 -12.31
CA THR A 189 -20.54 11.23 -11.32
C THR A 189 -20.32 9.73 -11.58
N GLY A 190 -20.35 8.94 -10.52
CA GLY A 190 -20.27 7.48 -10.55
C GLY A 190 -19.09 6.92 -9.77
N GLU A 191 -19.32 5.81 -9.07
CA GLU A 191 -18.26 5.06 -8.41
C GLU A 191 -17.34 4.39 -9.44
N PRO A 192 -16.03 4.25 -9.14
CA PRO A 192 -15.13 3.47 -9.99
C PRO A 192 -15.64 2.05 -10.21
N ILE A 193 -15.37 1.49 -11.39
CA ILE A 193 -15.63 0.07 -11.69
C ILE A 193 -14.34 -0.71 -11.83
N THR A 194 -14.45 -2.03 -11.73
CA THR A 194 -13.35 -2.95 -11.99
C THR A 194 -13.51 -3.66 -13.33
N ILE A 195 -12.38 -3.96 -13.98
CA ILE A 195 -12.34 -4.66 -15.27
C ILE A 195 -11.16 -5.63 -15.32
N SER A 196 -11.43 -6.86 -15.77
CA SER A 196 -10.42 -7.91 -15.84
C SER A 196 -9.46 -7.67 -17.02
N VAL A 197 -8.19 -7.47 -16.69
CA VAL A 197 -7.07 -7.27 -17.64
C VAL A 197 -5.85 -8.07 -17.21
N GLN A 198 -4.90 -8.29 -18.12
CA GLN A 198 -3.61 -8.90 -17.77
C GLN A 198 -2.70 -7.87 -17.10
N VAL A 199 -2.17 -8.20 -15.93
CA VAL A 199 -1.23 -7.36 -15.14
C VAL A 199 -0.01 -8.19 -14.72
N PRO A 200 1.13 -7.56 -14.39
CA PRO A 200 2.26 -8.26 -13.79
C PRO A 200 1.90 -8.82 -12.41
N SER A 201 2.07 -10.13 -12.23
CA SER A 201 1.82 -10.75 -10.94
C SER A 201 2.79 -11.88 -10.62
N SER A 202 3.14 -11.96 -9.34
CA SER A 202 3.89 -13.04 -8.71
C SER A 202 3.16 -13.45 -7.42
N PRO A 203 3.25 -14.73 -7.00
CA PRO A 203 2.68 -15.16 -5.73
C PRO A 203 3.37 -14.44 -4.57
N CYS A 204 2.57 -13.88 -3.66
CA CYS A 204 3.11 -13.24 -2.47
C CYS A 204 3.49 -14.23 -1.39
N ALA A 205 4.57 -13.91 -0.68
CA ALA A 205 4.89 -14.58 0.56
C ALA A 205 3.71 -14.39 1.53
N PRO A 206 3.26 -15.46 2.20
CA PRO A 206 2.19 -15.36 3.19
C PRO A 206 2.57 -14.37 4.28
N LEU A 207 1.63 -13.49 4.65
CA LEU A 207 1.81 -12.60 5.79
C LEU A 207 1.96 -13.44 7.07
N ALA A 208 3.13 -13.39 7.68
CA ALA A 208 3.42 -14.08 8.92
C ALA A 208 4.18 -13.19 9.90
N LEU A 209 3.94 -13.46 11.18
CA LEU A 209 4.70 -12.88 12.29
C LEU A 209 6.09 -13.54 12.38
N THR A 210 7.15 -12.72 12.42
CA THR A 210 8.54 -13.22 12.47
C THR A 210 9.18 -13.05 13.84
N SER A 211 8.96 -11.92 14.51
CA SER A 211 9.51 -11.66 15.85
C SER A 211 8.68 -10.65 16.63
N ALA A 212 8.81 -10.69 17.95
CA ALA A 212 8.30 -9.65 18.84
C ALA A 212 9.35 -9.31 19.90
N VAL A 213 9.39 -8.04 20.30
CA VAL A 213 10.31 -7.52 21.32
C VAL A 213 9.62 -6.51 22.22
N SER A 214 10.09 -6.39 23.46
CA SER A 214 9.83 -5.24 24.34
C SER A 214 10.96 -4.23 24.18
N ARG A 215 10.64 -3.10 23.58
CA ARG A 215 11.60 -2.05 23.18
C ARG A 215 11.60 -0.91 24.19
N LYS A 216 12.78 -0.47 24.62
CA LYS A 216 12.95 0.76 25.40
C LYS A 216 14.15 1.56 24.93
N THR A 217 14.04 2.88 25.02
CA THR A 217 15.14 3.82 24.80
C THR A 217 15.77 4.18 26.14
N HIS A 218 17.09 4.07 26.22
CA HIS A 218 17.93 4.26 27.39
C HIS A 218 18.64 5.61 27.31
N GLY A 219 17.87 6.71 27.40
CA GLY A 219 18.40 8.06 27.20
C GLY A 219 19.21 8.20 25.90
N SER A 220 20.44 8.73 26.02
CA SER A 220 21.37 8.85 24.90
C SER A 220 22.14 7.56 24.56
N ALA A 221 22.04 6.50 25.38
CA ALA A 221 22.72 5.24 25.14
C ALA A 221 22.08 4.40 24.02
N GLY A 222 20.90 4.80 23.53
CA GLY A 222 20.22 4.19 22.39
C GLY A 222 19.01 3.36 22.78
N THR A 223 18.54 2.54 21.85
CA THR A 223 17.35 1.70 22.01
C THR A 223 17.74 0.24 22.09
N TYR A 224 17.16 -0.47 23.06
CA TYR A 224 17.46 -1.87 23.34
C TYR A 224 16.18 -2.68 23.49
N ASP A 225 16.25 -3.90 22.97
CA ASP A 225 15.13 -4.81 22.83
C ASP A 225 15.30 -6.03 23.75
N VAL A 226 14.24 -6.37 24.46
CA VAL A 226 14.07 -7.66 25.12
C VAL A 226 13.25 -8.55 24.19
N GLU A 227 13.81 -9.69 23.78
CA GLU A 227 13.06 -10.65 22.97
C GLU A 227 11.81 -11.16 23.69
N LEU A 228 10.71 -11.24 22.95
CA LEU A 228 9.45 -11.86 23.37
C LEU A 228 9.22 -13.09 22.47
N PRO A 229 9.73 -14.27 22.85
CA PRO A 229 9.66 -15.46 22.02
C PRO A 229 8.22 -15.81 21.63
N LEU A 230 8.02 -16.14 20.36
CA LEU A 230 6.71 -16.52 19.82
C LEU A 230 6.32 -17.96 20.16
N SER A 231 7.26 -18.73 20.73
CA SER A 231 7.06 -20.08 21.24
C SER A 231 7.98 -20.31 22.45
N GLY A 232 7.64 -21.28 23.30
CA GLY A 232 8.39 -21.56 24.52
C GLY A 232 8.07 -20.59 25.66
N ALA A 233 9.06 -20.36 26.53
CA ALA A 233 8.90 -19.50 27.70
C ALA A 233 8.79 -18.01 27.29
N PRO A 234 7.79 -17.25 27.79
CA PRO A 234 7.69 -15.83 27.50
C PRO A 234 8.90 -15.02 28.00
N GLY A 235 9.28 -14.01 27.24
CA GLY A 235 10.37 -13.09 27.60
C GLY A 235 10.00 -12.21 28.80
N ILE A 236 11.00 -11.91 29.63
CA ILE A 236 10.85 -11.09 30.84
C ILE A 236 11.40 -9.70 30.58
N GLU A 237 10.54 -8.68 30.62
CA GLU A 237 10.92 -7.27 30.62
C GLU A 237 11.28 -6.86 32.04
N SER A 238 12.59 -6.72 32.26
CA SER A 238 13.21 -6.43 33.56
C SER A 238 13.29 -4.94 33.86
N ARG A 239 13.05 -4.09 32.86
CA ARG A 239 13.16 -2.64 32.96
C ARG A 239 11.78 -2.03 33.14
N ASN A 240 11.66 -1.02 33.99
CA ASN A 240 10.41 -0.25 34.10
C ASN A 240 10.44 0.95 33.13
N GLY A 241 11.60 1.56 32.92
CA GLY A 241 11.77 2.77 32.13
C GLY A 241 11.34 4.04 32.88
N PRO A 242 11.35 5.21 32.21
CA PRO A 242 11.12 6.51 32.85
C PRO A 242 9.68 6.71 33.36
N THR A 243 8.72 5.89 32.91
CA THR A 243 7.34 5.89 33.40
C THR A 243 6.93 4.48 33.73
N LEU A 244 6.58 4.25 35.00
CA LEU A 244 6.22 2.94 35.51
C LEU A 244 5.05 2.32 34.74
N GLY A 245 5.20 1.05 34.37
CA GLY A 245 4.17 0.26 33.69
C GLY A 245 3.91 0.64 32.23
N ASN A 246 4.72 1.54 31.65
CA ASN A 246 4.70 1.80 30.22
C ASN A 246 5.71 0.89 29.50
N HIS A 247 5.26 0.21 28.46
CA HIS A 247 6.09 -0.67 27.64
C HIS A 247 5.77 -0.46 26.16
N THR A 248 6.74 -0.71 25.30
CA THR A 248 6.54 -0.67 23.85
C THR A 248 6.80 -2.07 23.31
N ILE A 249 5.78 -2.72 22.77
CA ILE A 249 5.96 -3.98 22.05
C ILE A 249 6.15 -3.64 20.58
N VAL A 250 7.26 -4.09 19.98
CA VAL A 250 7.47 -4.00 18.54
C VAL A 250 7.38 -5.40 17.95
N VAL A 251 6.54 -5.53 16.93
CA VAL A 251 6.22 -6.77 16.26
C VAL A 251 6.71 -6.65 14.82
N THR A 252 7.38 -7.66 14.29
CA THR A 252 7.92 -7.69 12.93
C THR A 252 7.25 -8.79 12.11
N PHE A 253 6.95 -8.49 10.85
CA PHE A 253 6.28 -9.40 9.92
C PHE A 253 7.15 -9.68 8.70
N THR A 254 6.75 -10.68 7.92
CA THR A 254 7.36 -10.98 6.62
C THR A 254 7.10 -9.90 5.57
N ASN A 255 5.95 -9.22 5.67
CA ASN A 255 5.46 -8.27 4.68
C ASN A 255 5.20 -6.91 5.33
N ASP A 256 5.17 -5.84 4.53
CA ASP A 256 4.74 -4.52 4.97
C ASP A 256 3.29 -4.54 5.43
N VAL A 257 3.07 -4.18 6.70
CA VAL A 257 1.75 -4.18 7.34
C VAL A 257 1.17 -2.77 7.31
N VAL A 258 -0.13 -2.68 6.98
CA VAL A 258 -0.82 -1.40 6.79
C VAL A 258 -1.94 -1.16 7.80
N SER A 259 -2.45 -2.22 8.42
CA SER A 259 -3.46 -2.11 9.46
C SER A 259 -3.42 -3.27 10.45
N GLY A 260 -4.12 -3.10 11.56
CA GLY A 260 -4.22 -4.06 12.66
C GLY A 260 -4.60 -3.37 13.96
N ALA A 261 -5.14 -4.15 14.90
CA ALA A 261 -5.47 -3.72 16.24
C ALA A 261 -4.71 -4.55 17.27
N ALA A 262 -4.50 -3.99 18.46
CA ALA A 262 -3.94 -4.69 19.60
C ALA A 262 -4.83 -4.49 20.82
N SER A 263 -4.93 -5.51 21.67
CA SER A 263 -5.68 -5.45 22.94
C SER A 263 -5.03 -6.35 23.98
N VAL A 264 -5.04 -5.93 25.24
CA VAL A 264 -4.66 -6.80 26.35
C VAL A 264 -5.81 -7.78 26.60
N VAL A 265 -5.53 -9.08 26.52
CA VAL A 265 -6.53 -10.17 26.71
C VAL A 265 -6.28 -10.99 27.97
N ASN A 266 -5.09 -10.88 28.56
CA ASN A 266 -4.75 -11.49 29.84
C ASN A 266 -3.72 -10.62 30.57
N GLY A 267 -3.80 -10.57 31.90
CA GLY A 267 -3.02 -9.65 32.73
C GLY A 267 -3.68 -8.28 32.90
N THR A 268 -3.00 -7.41 33.64
CA THR A 268 -3.39 -6.04 33.94
C THR A 268 -2.61 -5.07 33.07
N GLY A 269 -3.31 -4.08 32.50
CA GLY A 269 -2.74 -3.04 31.65
C GLY A 269 -3.65 -2.76 30.47
N SER A 270 -3.28 -1.79 29.65
CA SER A 270 -4.05 -1.44 28.46
C SER A 270 -3.12 -1.05 27.30
N VAL A 271 -3.65 -1.21 26.09
CA VAL A 271 -3.04 -0.61 24.90
C VAL A 271 -3.34 0.88 24.91
N SER A 272 -2.30 1.70 24.80
CA SER A 272 -2.41 3.16 24.75
C SER A 272 -2.42 3.63 23.29
N GLY A 273 -3.57 4.10 22.83
CA GLY A 273 -3.75 4.58 21.45
C GLY A 273 -3.83 3.45 20.42
N SER A 274 -3.78 3.82 19.14
CA SER A 274 -3.75 2.85 18.03
C SER A 274 -2.31 2.40 17.75
N PRO A 275 -2.11 1.13 17.33
CA PRO A 275 -0.80 0.66 16.89
C PRO A 275 -0.23 1.54 15.76
N LEU A 276 1.08 1.73 15.76
CA LEU A 276 1.81 2.46 14.71
C LEU A 276 2.44 1.48 13.73
N PHE A 277 2.33 1.75 12.44
CA PHE A 277 2.86 0.90 11.37
C PHE A 277 4.01 1.59 10.64
N SER A 278 5.09 0.86 10.40
CA SER A 278 6.24 1.34 9.61
C SER A 278 6.90 0.16 8.91
N GLY A 279 6.79 0.11 7.58
CA GLY A 279 7.19 -1.05 6.78
C GLY A 279 6.55 -2.33 7.30
N ASN A 280 7.37 -3.33 7.62
CA ASN A 280 6.95 -4.61 8.16
C ASN A 280 6.83 -4.64 9.69
N THR A 281 6.73 -3.48 10.36
CA THR A 281 6.64 -3.42 11.82
C THR A 281 5.32 -2.81 12.31
N MET A 282 4.79 -3.41 13.38
CA MET A 282 3.68 -2.88 14.17
C MET A 282 4.19 -2.57 15.58
N THR A 283 4.03 -1.33 16.02
CA THR A 283 4.45 -0.86 17.34
C THR A 283 3.21 -0.66 18.22
N VAL A 284 3.14 -1.37 19.34
CA VAL A 284 2.05 -1.34 20.30
C VAL A 284 2.53 -0.70 21.59
N GLN A 285 1.94 0.42 21.96
CA GLN A 285 2.20 1.07 23.23
C GLN A 285 1.31 0.47 24.32
N LEU A 286 1.91 0.06 25.43
CA LEU A 286 1.22 -0.40 26.63
C LEU A 286 1.37 0.61 27.76
N THR A 287 0.35 0.68 28.61
CA THR A 287 0.36 1.47 29.83
C THR A 287 -0.31 0.73 30.98
N GLY A 288 0.01 1.11 32.22
CA GLY A 288 -0.61 0.54 33.41
C GLY A 288 -0.31 -0.95 33.63
N VAL A 289 0.81 -1.45 33.10
CA VAL A 289 1.27 -2.84 33.34
C VAL A 289 2.00 -2.88 34.70
N PRO A 290 1.40 -3.41 35.79
CA PRO A 290 2.11 -3.57 37.05
C PRO A 290 3.28 -4.55 36.97
N ASN A 291 4.16 -4.47 37.96
CA ASN A 291 5.19 -5.47 38.22
C ASN A 291 4.57 -6.83 38.60
N VAL A 292 5.34 -7.91 38.46
CA VAL A 292 4.99 -9.27 38.87
C VAL A 292 3.70 -9.74 38.20
N GLN A 293 3.70 -9.73 36.87
CA GLN A 293 2.64 -10.36 36.11
C GLN A 293 3.10 -10.92 34.76
N GLN A 294 2.19 -11.63 34.12
CA GLN A 294 2.22 -11.90 32.70
C GLN A 294 1.10 -11.11 32.01
N VAL A 295 1.44 -10.44 30.91
CA VAL A 295 0.47 -9.75 30.04
C VAL A 295 0.47 -10.42 28.67
N SER A 296 -0.72 -10.72 28.15
CA SER A 296 -0.91 -11.21 26.79
C SER A 296 -1.62 -10.16 25.95
N VAL A 297 -0.96 -9.75 24.88
CA VAL A 297 -1.46 -8.76 23.92
C VAL A 297 -1.90 -9.50 22.66
N ARG A 298 -3.20 -9.48 22.35
CA ARG A 298 -3.75 -10.06 21.13
C ARG A 298 -3.67 -9.05 20.00
N LEU A 299 -2.95 -9.41 18.94
CA LEU A 299 -2.97 -8.74 17.64
C LEU A 299 -4.15 -9.28 16.84
N GLN A 300 -4.93 -8.40 16.22
CA GLN A 300 -6.15 -8.75 15.50
C GLN A 300 -6.27 -7.94 14.21
N GLY A 301 -6.85 -8.56 13.17
CA GLY A 301 -7.11 -7.89 11.90
C GLY A 301 -5.85 -7.30 11.25
N VAL A 302 -4.69 -7.90 11.48
CA VAL A 302 -3.43 -7.45 10.88
C VAL A 302 -3.47 -7.76 9.40
N THR A 303 -3.25 -6.74 8.57
CA THR A 303 -3.23 -6.89 7.10
C THR A 303 -2.02 -6.23 6.47
N ASP A 304 -1.58 -6.79 5.33
CA ASP A 304 -0.54 -6.21 4.49
C ASP A 304 -1.12 -5.31 3.38
N SER A 305 -0.24 -4.64 2.64
CA SER A 305 -0.63 -3.79 1.51
C SER A 305 -1.31 -4.53 0.35
N PHE A 306 -1.28 -5.87 0.35
CA PHE A 306 -1.90 -6.77 -0.62
C PHE A 306 -3.19 -7.41 -0.09
N SER A 307 -3.73 -6.91 1.03
CA SER A 307 -4.93 -7.41 1.69
C SER A 307 -4.84 -8.86 2.19
N GLN A 308 -3.63 -9.41 2.34
CA GLN A 308 -3.44 -10.63 3.10
C GLN A 308 -3.70 -10.34 4.57
N SER A 309 -4.30 -11.29 5.27
CA SER A 309 -4.59 -11.18 6.71
C SER A 309 -3.90 -12.28 7.49
N MET A 310 -3.52 -11.95 8.72
CA MET A 310 -3.00 -12.91 9.68
C MET A 310 -4.07 -13.28 10.70
N PRO A 311 -4.16 -14.55 11.13
CA PRO A 311 -4.99 -14.94 12.27
C PRO A 311 -4.63 -14.16 13.55
N ASP A 312 -5.62 -14.00 14.43
CA ASP A 312 -5.42 -13.43 15.76
C ASP A 312 -4.26 -14.15 16.47
N THR A 313 -3.28 -13.37 16.92
CA THR A 313 -2.05 -13.91 17.51
C THR A 313 -1.73 -13.20 18.81
N ASN A 314 -1.39 -13.96 19.85
CA ASN A 314 -1.04 -13.42 21.16
C ASN A 314 0.48 -13.26 21.29
N ILE A 315 0.92 -12.07 21.64
CA ILE A 315 2.28 -11.80 22.12
C ILE A 315 2.25 -11.80 23.64
N VAL A 316 3.11 -12.61 24.26
CA VAL A 316 3.16 -12.74 25.71
C VAL A 316 4.43 -12.07 26.24
N MET A 317 4.26 -11.17 27.20
CA MET A 317 5.35 -10.53 27.92
C MET A 317 5.18 -10.78 29.41
N LYS A 318 6.25 -11.19 30.08
CA LYS A 318 6.35 -11.20 31.53
C LYS A 318 6.93 -9.86 31.99
N ALA A 319 6.31 -9.21 32.96
CA ALA A 319 6.83 -8.02 33.61
C ALA A 319 7.33 -8.41 35.00
N LEU A 320 8.65 -8.46 35.16
CA LEU A 320 9.31 -8.67 36.45
C LEU A 320 10.49 -7.72 36.53
N TRP A 321 10.20 -6.52 37.00
CA TRP A 321 11.17 -5.45 37.08
C TRP A 321 12.29 -5.84 38.06
N GLY A 322 13.53 -5.65 37.64
CA GLY A 322 14.72 -6.02 38.42
C GLY A 322 15.22 -7.45 38.24
N ASP A 323 14.53 -8.32 37.49
CA ASP A 323 15.06 -9.65 37.10
C ASP A 323 16.00 -9.50 35.89
N THR A 324 17.23 -9.06 36.17
CA THR A 324 18.19 -8.66 35.12
C THR A 324 18.79 -9.85 34.38
N ASN A 325 18.72 -11.05 34.97
CA ASN A 325 19.18 -12.29 34.36
C ASN A 325 18.06 -13.10 33.67
N GLY A 326 16.78 -12.73 33.89
CA GLY A 326 15.63 -13.32 33.22
C GLY A 326 15.24 -14.70 33.73
N ASN A 327 15.51 -15.03 35.00
CA ASN A 327 15.23 -16.35 35.58
C ASN A 327 13.88 -16.44 36.31
N SER A 328 13.01 -15.43 36.17
CA SER A 328 11.70 -15.32 36.84
C SER A 328 11.76 -15.03 38.35
N ALA A 329 12.90 -14.59 38.90
CA ALA A 329 13.01 -14.18 40.31
C ALA A 329 13.99 -13.02 40.50
N VAL A 330 13.60 -12.02 41.30
CA VAL A 330 14.47 -10.90 41.69
C VAL A 330 15.23 -11.27 42.96
N THR A 331 16.52 -11.51 42.83
CA THR A 331 17.38 -12.07 43.87
C THR A 331 18.59 -11.17 44.17
N ALA A 332 19.42 -11.60 45.13
CA ALA A 332 20.71 -10.95 45.38
C ALA A 332 21.67 -11.05 44.18
N ALA A 333 21.47 -12.01 43.26
CA ALA A 333 22.27 -12.14 42.05
C ALA A 333 22.02 -10.97 41.08
N ASP A 334 20.76 -10.56 40.92
CA ASP A 334 20.38 -9.40 40.10
C ASP A 334 20.98 -8.11 40.66
N VAL A 335 20.88 -7.92 41.98
CA VAL A 335 21.51 -6.78 42.67
C VAL A 335 23.03 -6.79 42.45
N ALA A 336 23.68 -7.95 42.50
CA ALA A 336 25.12 -8.07 42.24
C ALA A 336 25.48 -7.76 40.78
N GLN A 337 24.65 -8.19 39.82
CA GLN A 337 24.84 -7.94 38.39
C GLN A 337 24.76 -6.45 38.05
N VAL A 338 23.75 -5.74 38.59
CA VAL A 338 23.63 -4.29 38.41
C VAL A 338 24.79 -3.55 39.06
N LYS A 339 25.19 -3.93 40.28
CA LYS A 339 26.38 -3.35 40.94
C LYS A 339 27.66 -3.55 40.15
N ALA A 340 27.87 -4.74 39.58
CA ALA A 340 29.05 -5.02 38.76
C ALA A 340 29.09 -4.17 37.48
N SER A 341 27.92 -3.75 36.99
CA SER A 341 27.79 -2.91 35.80
C SER A 341 27.71 -1.41 36.12
N SER A 342 27.65 -1.03 37.40
CA SER A 342 27.51 0.37 37.82
C SER A 342 28.69 1.20 37.33
N GLY A 343 28.39 2.33 36.68
CA GLY A 343 29.37 3.23 36.07
C GLY A 343 29.87 2.79 34.69
N GLN A 344 29.47 1.61 34.19
CA GLN A 344 29.73 1.21 32.81
C GLN A 344 28.75 1.87 31.85
N THR A 345 29.19 2.09 30.60
CA THR A 345 28.30 2.53 29.52
C THR A 345 27.28 1.45 29.19
N VAL A 346 26.02 1.86 29.05
CA VAL A 346 24.93 0.98 28.60
C VAL A 346 25.18 0.52 27.17
N ASN A 347 25.07 -0.79 26.94
CA ASN A 347 25.27 -1.46 25.66
C ASN A 347 24.44 -2.75 25.57
N ALA A 348 24.54 -3.46 24.44
CA ALA A 348 23.75 -4.66 24.16
C ALA A 348 23.92 -5.82 25.17
N SER A 349 25.00 -5.85 25.95
CA SER A 349 25.25 -6.90 26.95
C SER A 349 24.74 -6.56 28.36
N ASN A 350 24.53 -5.29 28.67
CA ASN A 350 24.22 -4.84 30.03
C ASN A 350 22.98 -3.94 30.13
N PHE A 351 22.28 -3.65 29.03
CA PHE A 351 21.11 -2.75 29.04
C PHE A 351 19.99 -3.18 29.99
N ARG A 352 19.88 -4.48 30.32
CA ARG A 352 18.94 -4.98 31.33
C ARG A 352 19.24 -4.49 32.73
N ASN A 353 20.47 -4.04 33.00
CA ASN A 353 20.91 -3.52 34.29
C ASN A 353 20.61 -2.02 34.46
N ASP A 354 20.25 -1.33 33.38
CA ASP A 354 19.70 0.03 33.41
C ASP A 354 18.17 -0.09 33.54
N ILE A 355 17.70 -0.21 34.78
CA ILE A 355 16.31 -0.51 35.14
C ILE A 355 15.43 0.69 34.83
N THR A 356 15.93 1.89 35.13
CA THR A 356 15.24 3.17 34.87
C THR A 356 15.21 3.54 33.39
N ALA A 357 16.04 2.88 32.57
CA ALA A 357 16.25 3.17 31.15
C ALA A 357 16.60 4.65 30.91
N ASP A 358 17.46 5.22 31.77
CA ASP A 358 17.91 6.61 31.64
C ASP A 358 19.24 6.74 30.88
N GLY A 359 19.87 5.60 30.53
CA GLY A 359 21.15 5.53 29.82
C GLY A 359 22.37 5.42 30.73
N SER A 360 22.19 5.35 32.05
CA SER A 360 23.28 5.29 33.03
C SER A 360 23.05 4.25 34.11
N ILE A 361 23.84 3.17 34.13
CA ILE A 361 23.75 2.16 35.20
C ILE A 361 24.39 2.70 36.48
N ASN A 362 23.60 2.95 37.52
CA ASN A 362 24.07 3.61 38.73
C ASN A 362 23.32 3.17 40.02
N ALA A 363 23.51 3.91 41.11
CA ALA A 363 22.90 3.61 42.41
C ALA A 363 21.36 3.61 42.38
N SER A 364 20.74 4.37 41.46
CA SER A 364 19.30 4.37 41.22
C SER A 364 18.81 3.01 40.75
N ASP A 365 19.50 2.37 39.81
CA ASP A 365 19.17 1.02 39.33
C ASP A 365 19.35 -0.02 40.43
N VAL A 366 20.45 0.06 41.17
CA VAL A 366 20.70 -0.83 42.31
C VAL A 366 19.61 -0.67 43.37
N GLY A 367 19.17 0.57 43.63
CA GLY A 367 18.06 0.87 44.53
C GLY A 367 16.74 0.30 44.04
N ALA A 368 16.47 0.41 42.73
CA ALA A 368 15.29 -0.14 42.09
C ALA A 368 15.25 -1.68 42.21
N VAL A 369 16.31 -2.41 41.85
CA VAL A 369 16.32 -3.87 41.98
C VAL A 369 16.12 -4.30 43.44
N LYS A 370 16.76 -3.61 44.40
CA LYS A 370 16.62 -3.91 45.82
C LYS A 370 15.19 -3.73 46.34
N SER A 371 14.46 -2.71 45.87
CA SER A 371 13.07 -2.48 46.31
C SER A 371 12.12 -3.58 45.81
N MET A 372 12.55 -4.38 44.83
CA MET A 372 11.80 -5.47 44.21
C MET A 372 12.30 -6.85 44.62
N GLY A 373 13.28 -6.92 45.53
CA GLY A 373 13.88 -8.18 45.99
C GLY A 373 12.84 -9.14 46.59
N GLY A 374 12.89 -10.40 46.16
CA GLY A 374 11.93 -11.44 46.56
C GLY A 374 10.70 -11.56 45.65
N ALA A 375 10.51 -10.65 44.70
CA ALA A 375 9.49 -10.79 43.66
C ALA A 375 9.83 -11.99 42.75
N SER A 376 8.81 -12.75 42.35
CA SER A 376 8.97 -13.88 41.42
C SER A 376 7.71 -14.07 40.58
N LEU A 377 7.89 -14.60 39.37
CA LEU A 377 6.79 -15.02 38.51
C LEU A 377 6.59 -16.54 38.62
N PRO A 378 5.34 -17.01 38.56
CA PRO A 378 5.04 -18.44 38.52
C PRO A 378 5.50 -19.12 37.22
#